data_AF-A0A7V4Y0H8-F1
#
_entry.id   AF-A0A7V4Y0H8-F1
#
_cell.length_a   1.000
_cell.length_b   1.000
_cell.length_c   1.000
_cell.angle_alpha   90.00
_cell.angle_beta   90.00
_cell.angle_gamma   90.00
#
_symmetry.space_group_name_H-M   'P 1'
#
loop_
_entity.id
_entity.type
_entity.pdbx_description
1 polymer ?
#
loop_
_entity_poly.entity_id
_entity_poly.type
_entity_poly.pdbx_seq_one_letter_code
_entity_poly.pdbx_strand_id
1 'polypeptide(L)'
;SVSAQMKALVPKLEEISGKKLDYDELKHVVGLSRQCTDLWKEVLTIASHVPSPLTFFDGTIHMGPAVVMRGEQRAVDYYQLLLTELRQRVKDGVAAVDGERFRLYWDGMPIWGKLRELATQFAELRACVLASTYCSSWVFPALDPDDPFDSMARAYIELLIVRDEQYKERYFESEINLYKIDGMIFHDSKTCPNNSNNRYGMPERLAKKFDMPVLVIHGDLNDLRCYSEEQTRTNIEAFIEQLAEKKSR
;
A
#
# COMPACT_ATOMS: atom_id res chain seq x y z
N SER A 1 -16.60 -11.47 -20.81
CA SER A 1 -15.33 -11.04 -20.20
C SER A 1 -15.59 -9.86 -19.27
N VAL A 2 -14.63 -9.48 -18.41
CA VAL A 2 -14.75 -8.26 -17.57
C VAL A 2 -14.83 -7.00 -18.44
N SER A 3 -14.05 -6.93 -19.53
CA SER A 3 -14.16 -5.86 -20.52
C SER A 3 -15.57 -5.75 -21.14
N ALA A 4 -16.21 -6.88 -21.47
CA ALA A 4 -17.59 -6.85 -21.96
C ALA A 4 -18.58 -6.28 -20.92
N GLN A 5 -18.37 -6.56 -19.63
CA GLN A 5 -19.17 -5.96 -18.55
C GLN A 5 -18.95 -4.44 -18.48
N MET A 6 -17.70 -3.97 -18.58
CA MET A 6 -17.39 -2.54 -18.62
C MET A 6 -18.04 -1.84 -19.83
N LYS A 7 -17.95 -2.44 -21.03
CA LYS A 7 -18.63 -1.92 -22.23
C LYS A 7 -20.16 -1.91 -22.07
N ALA A 8 -20.73 -2.91 -21.41
CA ALA A 8 -22.16 -2.98 -21.15
C ALA A 8 -22.68 -1.90 -20.19
N LEU A 9 -21.80 -1.26 -19.40
CA LEU A 9 -22.18 -0.11 -18.57
C LEU A 9 -22.37 1.18 -19.39
N VAL A 10 -21.72 1.30 -20.55
CA VAL A 10 -21.69 2.53 -21.34
C VAL A 10 -23.09 3.06 -21.64
N PRO A 11 -24.05 2.28 -22.18
CA PRO A 11 -25.37 2.81 -22.50
C PRO A 11 -26.10 3.40 -21.29
N LYS A 12 -25.94 2.78 -20.11
CA LYS A 12 -26.57 3.27 -18.87
C LYS A 12 -25.89 4.54 -18.35
N LEU A 13 -24.57 4.64 -18.46
CA LEU A 13 -23.82 5.84 -18.09
C LEU A 13 -24.13 7.02 -19.03
N GLU A 14 -24.33 6.76 -20.32
CA GLU A 14 -24.78 7.78 -21.28
C GLU A 14 -26.19 8.29 -20.94
N GLU A 15 -27.11 7.41 -20.56
CA GLU A 15 -28.46 7.77 -20.11
C GLU A 15 -28.42 8.64 -18.85
N ILE A 16 -27.62 8.27 -17.86
CA ILE A 16 -27.49 9.00 -16.58
C ILE A 16 -26.83 10.37 -16.78
N SER A 17 -25.78 10.44 -17.59
CA SER A 17 -24.99 11.66 -17.77
C SER A 17 -25.55 12.60 -18.84
N GLY A 18 -26.41 12.11 -19.73
CA GLY A 18 -26.87 12.83 -20.92
C GLY A 18 -25.78 13.06 -21.97
N LYS A 19 -24.61 12.41 -21.85
CA LYS A 19 -23.47 12.56 -22.77
C LYS A 19 -23.12 11.21 -23.39
N LYS A 20 -22.81 11.23 -24.69
CA LYS A 20 -22.25 10.05 -25.38
C LYS A 20 -20.80 9.82 -24.97
N LEU A 21 -20.40 8.56 -24.96
CA LEU A 21 -19.00 8.21 -24.73
C LEU A 21 -18.16 8.75 -25.88
N ASP A 22 -17.27 9.68 -25.57
CA ASP A 22 -16.19 10.09 -26.44
C ASP A 22 -15.01 9.13 -26.22
N TYR A 23 -14.63 8.43 -27.29
CA TYR A 23 -13.58 7.42 -27.20
C TYR A 23 -12.20 8.06 -27.04
N ASP A 24 -11.94 9.20 -27.66
CA ASP A 24 -10.65 9.89 -27.54
C ASP A 24 -10.48 10.47 -26.12
N GLU A 25 -11.56 10.97 -25.54
CA GLU A 25 -11.57 11.39 -24.13
C GLU A 25 -11.34 10.20 -23.19
N LEU A 26 -11.95 9.03 -23.45
CA LEU A 26 -11.68 7.82 -22.68
C LEU A 26 -10.20 7.44 -22.73
N LYS A 27 -9.58 7.46 -23.92
CA LYS A 27 -8.14 7.20 -24.06
C LYS A 27 -7.31 8.20 -23.25
N HIS A 28 -7.66 9.48 -23.32
CA HIS A 28 -6.98 10.53 -22.57
C HIS A 28 -7.04 10.29 -21.05
N VAL A 29 -8.23 10.01 -20.51
CA VAL A 29 -8.44 9.75 -19.07
C VAL A 29 -7.75 8.46 -18.62
N VAL A 30 -7.73 7.41 -19.44
CA VAL A 30 -6.96 6.19 -19.16
C VAL A 30 -5.46 6.47 -19.18
N GLY A 31 -4.99 7.31 -20.10
CA GLY A 31 -3.60 7.78 -20.15
C GLY A 31 -3.19 8.53 -18.89
N LEU A 32 -4.03 9.45 -18.40
CA LEU A 32 -3.83 10.13 -17.12
C LEU A 32 -3.82 9.14 -15.95
N SER A 33 -4.76 8.19 -15.96
CA SER A 33 -4.83 7.13 -14.94
C SER A 33 -3.57 6.29 -14.88
N ARG A 34 -2.99 5.98 -16.03
CA ARG A 34 -1.72 5.24 -16.12
C ARG A 34 -0.57 6.06 -15.54
N GLN A 35 -0.43 7.32 -15.96
CA GLN A 35 0.61 8.22 -15.44
C GLN A 35 0.51 8.38 -13.91
N CYS A 36 -0.71 8.62 -13.40
CA CYS A 36 -0.96 8.74 -11.96
C CYS A 36 -0.54 7.48 -11.18
N THR A 37 -0.87 6.30 -11.71
CA THR A 37 -0.51 5.02 -11.07
C THR A 37 1.01 4.79 -11.06
N ASP A 38 1.70 5.13 -12.15
CA ASP A 38 3.15 4.93 -12.26
C ASP A 38 3.89 5.87 -11.29
N LEU A 39 3.45 7.13 -11.21
CA LEU A 39 3.97 8.09 -10.24
C LEU A 39 3.70 7.63 -8.79
N TRP A 40 2.49 7.14 -8.50
CA TRP A 40 2.17 6.59 -7.18
C TRP A 40 3.07 5.39 -6.82
N LYS A 41 3.33 4.50 -7.78
CA LYS A 41 4.28 3.39 -7.60
C LYS A 41 5.69 3.90 -7.27
N GLU A 42 6.16 4.94 -7.94
CA GLU A 42 7.45 5.57 -7.64
C GLU A 42 7.47 6.19 -6.23
N VAL A 43 6.38 6.84 -5.80
CA VAL A 43 6.25 7.42 -4.45
C VAL A 43 6.38 6.32 -3.39
N LEU A 44 5.79 5.15 -3.61
CA LEU A 44 5.93 4.02 -2.68
C LEU A 44 7.33 3.41 -2.74
N THR A 45 7.88 3.23 -3.94
CA THR A 45 9.18 2.58 -4.15
C THR A 45 10.33 3.39 -3.54
N ILE A 46 10.20 4.72 -3.46
CA ILE A 46 11.24 5.58 -2.87
C ILE A 46 11.48 5.27 -1.38
N ALA A 47 10.53 4.65 -0.68
CA ALA A 47 10.68 4.19 0.70
C ALA A 47 11.72 3.07 0.87
N SER A 48 12.20 2.47 -0.22
CA SER A 48 13.31 1.51 -0.22
C SER A 48 14.69 2.13 0.09
N HIS A 49 14.82 3.47 0.02
CA HIS A 49 16.05 4.15 0.43
C HIS A 49 16.33 3.95 1.93
N VAL A 50 17.61 4.05 2.30
CA VAL A 50 18.09 3.88 3.68
C VAL A 50 18.87 5.14 4.07
N PRO A 51 18.38 5.95 5.02
CA PRO A 51 17.06 5.84 5.66
C PRO A 51 15.90 6.17 4.69
N SER A 52 14.69 5.72 5.01
CA SER A 52 13.51 5.98 4.19
C SER A 52 13.08 7.45 4.33
N PRO A 53 12.73 8.14 3.23
CA PRO A 53 12.22 9.52 3.27
C PRO A 53 10.74 9.62 3.64
N LEU A 54 10.05 8.47 3.75
CA LEU A 54 8.60 8.33 3.86
C LEU A 54 8.24 7.13 4.75
N THR A 55 7.13 7.21 5.49
CA THR A 55 6.51 6.07 6.16
C THR A 55 5.21 5.62 5.48
N PHE A 56 4.76 4.41 5.79
CA PHE A 56 3.42 3.92 5.49
C PHE A 56 2.34 4.89 5.95
N PHE A 57 2.51 5.52 7.12
CA PHE A 57 1.52 6.44 7.67
C PHE A 57 1.34 7.66 6.79
N ASP A 58 2.41 8.27 6.27
CA ASP A 58 2.24 9.37 5.29
C ASP A 58 1.67 8.82 3.97
N GLY A 59 2.03 7.58 3.59
CA GLY A 59 1.42 6.86 2.47
C GLY A 59 -0.11 6.77 2.56
N THR A 60 -0.68 6.58 3.75
CA THR A 60 -2.15 6.55 3.95
C THR A 60 -2.83 7.89 3.69
N ILE A 61 -2.07 8.99 3.74
CA ILE A 61 -2.55 10.33 3.38
C ILE A 61 -2.32 10.59 1.89
N HIS A 62 -1.11 10.33 1.40
CA HIS A 62 -0.72 10.60 0.02
C HIS A 62 -1.41 9.69 -1.02
N MET A 63 -2.02 8.58 -0.60
CA MET A 63 -2.82 7.72 -1.50
C MET A 63 -4.12 8.38 -2.00
N GLY A 64 -4.61 9.45 -1.35
CA GLY A 64 -5.90 10.07 -1.65
C GLY A 64 -6.12 10.37 -3.15
N PRO A 65 -5.22 11.09 -3.83
CA PRO A 65 -5.35 11.38 -5.27
C PRO A 65 -5.42 10.13 -6.16
N ALA A 66 -4.60 9.10 -5.91
CA ALA A 66 -4.63 7.85 -6.66
C ALA A 66 -5.94 7.07 -6.48
N VAL A 67 -6.65 7.29 -5.36
CA VAL A 67 -7.96 6.66 -5.10
C VAL A 67 -9.07 7.42 -5.82
N VAL A 68 -9.17 8.74 -5.62
CA VAL A 68 -10.38 9.52 -5.97
C VAL A 68 -10.23 10.40 -7.22
N MET A 69 -9.01 10.64 -7.71
CA MET A 69 -8.73 11.58 -8.82
C MET A 69 -7.77 10.98 -9.87
N ARG A 70 -7.65 9.65 -9.94
CA ARG A 70 -6.63 8.97 -10.75
C ARG A 70 -6.61 9.37 -12.22
N GLY A 71 -7.78 9.61 -12.81
CA GLY A 71 -7.92 10.03 -14.20
C GLY A 71 -7.78 11.52 -14.43
N GLU A 72 -7.28 12.29 -13.47
CA GLU A 72 -7.19 13.76 -13.55
C GLU A 72 -5.75 14.27 -13.55
N GLN A 73 -5.50 15.33 -14.33
CA GLN A 73 -4.18 15.98 -14.41
C GLN A 73 -3.69 16.45 -13.03
N ARG A 74 -4.58 16.93 -12.16
CA ARG A 74 -4.19 17.39 -10.82
C ARG A 74 -3.57 16.31 -9.95
N ALA A 75 -3.93 15.04 -10.15
CA ALA A 75 -3.31 13.93 -9.42
C ALA A 75 -1.89 13.66 -9.93
N VAL A 76 -1.70 13.76 -11.26
CA VAL A 76 -0.37 13.67 -11.89
C VAL A 76 0.54 14.78 -11.38
N ASP A 77 0.09 16.03 -11.41
CA ASP A 77 0.86 17.20 -10.95
C ASP A 77 1.23 17.07 -9.47
N TYR A 78 0.28 16.61 -8.64
CA TYR A 78 0.51 16.37 -7.22
C TYR A 78 1.63 15.36 -6.98
N TYR A 79 1.60 14.21 -7.64
CA TYR A 79 2.61 13.18 -7.43
C TYR A 79 3.98 13.54 -8.01
N GLN A 80 4.03 14.33 -9.08
CA GLN A 80 5.30 14.88 -9.59
C GLN A 80 5.95 15.83 -8.57
N LEU A 81 5.16 16.71 -7.94
CA LEU A 81 5.65 17.58 -6.89
C LEU A 81 6.11 16.77 -5.67
N LEU A 82 5.28 15.83 -5.20
CA LEU A 82 5.62 14.97 -4.06
C LEU A 82 6.92 14.18 -4.30
N LEU A 83 7.08 13.59 -5.49
CA LEU A 83 8.33 12.88 -5.84
C LEU A 83 9.53 13.81 -5.87
N THR A 84 9.37 15.04 -6.32
CA THR A 84 10.44 16.04 -6.29
C THR A 84 10.90 16.31 -4.87
N GLU A 85 9.95 16.52 -3.94
CA GLU A 85 10.26 16.73 -2.52
C GLU A 85 10.88 15.50 -1.86
N LEU A 86 10.33 14.29 -2.11
CA LEU A 86 10.86 13.05 -1.53
C LEU A 86 12.27 12.74 -2.06
N ARG A 87 12.54 12.96 -3.35
CA ARG A 87 13.89 12.82 -3.92
C ARG A 87 14.87 13.83 -3.31
N GLN A 88 14.41 15.06 -3.04
CA GLN A 88 15.23 16.05 -2.37
C GLN A 88 15.54 15.64 -0.92
N ARG A 89 14.56 15.10 -0.18
CA ARG A 89 14.79 14.52 1.15
C ARG A 89 15.83 13.40 1.14
N VAL A 90 15.75 12.49 0.16
CA VAL A 90 16.76 11.43 -0.02
C VAL A 90 18.15 12.03 -0.24
N LYS A 91 18.27 13.02 -1.14
CA LYS A 91 19.53 13.70 -1.44
C LYS A 91 20.14 14.40 -0.22
N ASP A 92 19.29 15.00 0.62
CA ASP A 92 19.71 15.73 1.82
C ASP A 92 19.89 14.82 3.05
N GLY A 93 19.62 13.52 2.92
CA GLY A 93 19.72 12.56 4.03
C GLY A 93 18.62 12.74 5.09
N VAL A 94 17.48 13.35 4.73
CA VAL A 94 16.36 13.59 5.65
C VAL A 94 15.47 12.35 5.74
N ALA A 95 15.65 11.60 6.82
CA ALA A 95 14.81 10.44 7.15
C ALA A 95 13.38 10.84 7.54
N ALA A 96 12.43 9.91 7.39
CA ALA A 96 11.10 10.04 7.99
C ALA A 96 11.10 9.65 9.48
N VAL A 97 11.92 8.68 9.86
CA VAL A 97 12.15 8.26 11.26
C VAL A 97 13.60 8.53 11.62
N ASP A 98 13.82 9.38 12.63
CA ASP A 98 15.16 9.68 13.10
C ASP A 98 15.84 8.44 13.69
N GLY A 99 17.10 8.21 13.29
CA GLY A 99 17.86 7.04 13.70
C GLY A 99 17.24 5.69 13.29
N GLU A 100 16.52 5.63 12.15
CA GLU A 100 15.91 4.41 11.59
C GLU A 100 16.77 3.16 11.83
N ARG A 101 16.28 2.26 12.69
CA ARG A 101 16.95 1.03 13.13
C ARG A 101 16.27 -0.22 12.58
N PHE A 102 14.95 -0.19 12.44
CA PHE A 102 14.15 -1.32 11.96
C PHE A 102 13.28 -0.90 10.78
N ARG A 103 13.13 -1.79 9.80
CA ARG A 103 12.36 -1.58 8.57
C ARG A 103 11.22 -2.59 8.53
N LEU A 104 9.98 -2.10 8.52
CA LEU A 104 8.80 -2.93 8.71
C LEU A 104 7.84 -2.84 7.53
N TYR A 105 7.13 -3.93 7.27
CA TYR A 105 6.07 -4.02 6.27
C TYR A 105 4.70 -4.12 6.96
N TRP A 106 3.72 -3.34 6.49
CA TRP A 106 2.33 -3.38 6.98
C TRP A 106 1.39 -4.04 5.98
N ASP A 107 0.91 -5.24 6.30
CA ASP A 107 -0.14 -5.93 5.56
C ASP A 107 -1.52 -5.70 6.19
N GLY A 108 -2.51 -5.44 5.33
CA GLY A 108 -3.87 -5.10 5.74
C GLY A 108 -4.19 -3.60 5.71
N MET A 109 -5.45 -3.27 5.98
CA MET A 109 -5.94 -1.89 6.06
C MET A 109 -5.23 -1.14 7.21
N PRO A 110 -5.10 0.19 7.17
CA PRO A 110 -4.75 0.97 8.35
C PRO A 110 -5.85 0.95 9.41
N ILE A 111 -5.48 1.24 10.66
CA ILE A 111 -6.43 1.58 11.74
C ILE A 111 -6.56 3.10 11.73
N TRP A 112 -7.55 3.63 11.00
CA TRP A 112 -7.63 5.07 10.66
C TRP A 112 -7.67 5.98 11.90
N GLY A 113 -8.39 5.56 12.94
CA GLY A 113 -8.49 6.30 14.19
C GLY A 113 -7.25 6.26 15.08
N LYS A 114 -6.17 5.58 14.65
CA LYS A 114 -4.92 5.40 15.42
C LYS A 114 -3.65 5.66 14.62
N LEU A 115 -3.76 6.28 13.45
CA LEU A 115 -2.60 6.56 12.59
C LEU A 115 -1.52 7.35 13.31
N ARG A 116 -1.90 8.40 14.05
CA ARG A 116 -0.94 9.26 14.77
C ARG A 116 -0.26 8.49 15.89
N GLU A 117 -1.03 7.81 16.72
CA GLU A 117 -0.53 7.07 17.87
C GLU A 117 0.43 5.95 17.45
N LEU A 118 0.07 5.19 16.41
CA LEU A 118 0.93 4.16 15.85
C LEU A 118 2.19 4.76 15.21
N ALA A 119 2.06 5.84 14.42
CA ALA A 119 3.21 6.51 13.81
C ALA A 119 4.20 7.01 14.87
N THR A 120 3.71 7.66 15.93
CA THR A 120 4.53 8.14 17.04
C THR A 120 5.23 6.97 17.75
N GLN A 121 4.50 5.91 18.09
CA GLN A 121 5.07 4.77 18.80
C GLN A 121 6.19 4.10 17.99
N PHE A 122 5.97 3.83 16.70
CA PHE A 122 7.00 3.23 15.85
C PHE A 122 8.22 4.16 15.68
N ALA A 123 8.01 5.48 15.56
CA ALA A 123 9.10 6.44 15.48
C ALA A 123 9.94 6.50 16.78
N GLU A 124 9.29 6.49 17.95
CA GLU A 124 9.97 6.43 19.26
C GLU A 124 10.83 5.16 19.39
N LEU A 125 10.37 4.05 18.82
CA LEU A 125 11.09 2.77 18.75
C LEU A 125 12.10 2.69 17.60
N ARG A 126 12.30 3.79 16.85
CA ARG A 126 13.18 3.88 15.66
C ARG A 126 12.88 2.82 14.61
N ALA A 127 11.60 2.48 14.47
CA ALA A 127 11.11 1.52 13.50
C ALA A 127 10.34 2.25 12.39
N CYS A 128 10.82 2.15 11.15
CA CYS A 128 10.15 2.72 9.99
C CYS A 128 9.24 1.66 9.35
N VAL A 129 7.93 1.79 9.56
CA VAL A 129 6.93 1.08 8.76
C VAL A 129 6.87 1.79 7.41
N LEU A 130 7.32 1.16 6.34
CA LEU A 130 7.65 1.90 5.10
C LEU A 130 6.97 1.35 3.85
N ALA A 131 6.55 0.08 3.86
CA ALA A 131 5.87 -0.56 2.73
C ALA A 131 4.55 -1.19 3.19
N SER A 132 3.59 -1.29 2.27
CA SER A 132 2.24 -1.75 2.60
C SER A 132 1.49 -2.32 1.40
N THR A 133 0.80 -3.43 1.65
CA THR A 133 -0.11 -4.03 0.68
C THR A 133 -1.26 -3.09 0.35
N TYR A 134 -1.82 -2.40 1.36
CA TYR A 134 -2.92 -1.47 1.16
C TYR A 134 -2.49 -0.34 0.23
N CYS A 135 -1.41 0.39 0.55
CA CYS A 135 -0.85 1.46 -0.30
C CYS A 135 -0.57 1.01 -1.75
N SER A 136 -0.07 -0.21 -1.94
CA SER A 136 0.21 -0.75 -3.28
C SER A 136 -1.05 -1.07 -4.11
N SER A 137 -2.24 -1.15 -3.50
CA SER A 137 -3.48 -1.58 -4.16
C SER A 137 -4.01 -0.61 -5.23
N TRP A 138 -3.46 0.61 -5.32
CA TRP A 138 -3.79 1.59 -6.36
C TRP A 138 -2.72 1.71 -7.46
N VAL A 139 -1.88 0.68 -7.61
CA VAL A 139 -0.90 0.58 -8.70
C VAL A 139 -1.47 -0.33 -9.78
N PHE A 140 -1.85 0.26 -10.92
CA PHE A 140 -2.54 -0.41 -12.04
C PHE A 140 -1.66 -0.45 -13.31
N PRO A 141 -0.55 -1.20 -13.34
CA PRO A 141 0.44 -1.12 -14.41
C PRO A 141 -0.08 -1.62 -15.77
N ALA A 142 -1.20 -2.33 -15.78
CA ALA A 142 -1.82 -2.84 -17.00
C ALA A 142 -2.65 -1.80 -17.76
N LEU A 143 -2.91 -0.61 -17.20
CA LEU A 143 -3.66 0.43 -17.90
C LEU A 143 -2.93 0.88 -19.18
N ASP A 144 -3.69 0.94 -20.27
CA ASP A 144 -3.21 1.27 -21.61
C ASP A 144 -4.27 2.12 -22.34
N PRO A 145 -3.96 3.38 -22.71
CA PRO A 145 -4.89 4.24 -23.43
C PRO A 145 -5.21 3.75 -24.84
N ASP A 146 -4.37 2.93 -25.48
CA ASP A 146 -4.64 2.41 -26.83
C ASP A 146 -5.62 1.22 -26.80
N ASP A 147 -5.80 0.60 -25.64
CA ASP A 147 -6.73 -0.50 -25.41
C ASP A 147 -7.52 -0.30 -24.10
N PRO A 148 -8.37 0.73 -23.98
CA PRO A 148 -8.88 1.20 -22.69
C PRO A 148 -9.73 0.16 -21.96
N PHE A 149 -10.63 -0.56 -22.65
CA PHE A 149 -11.53 -1.51 -21.98
C PHE A 149 -10.83 -2.79 -21.52
N ASP A 150 -9.97 -3.38 -22.36
CA ASP A 150 -9.30 -4.64 -21.98
C ASP A 150 -8.16 -4.36 -21.00
N SER A 151 -7.47 -3.23 -21.11
CA SER A 151 -6.43 -2.80 -20.17
C SER A 151 -7.00 -2.49 -18.78
N MET A 152 -8.12 -1.76 -18.68
CA MET A 152 -8.83 -1.56 -17.43
C MET A 152 -9.29 -2.90 -16.85
N ALA A 153 -9.91 -3.76 -17.66
CA ALA A 153 -10.35 -5.06 -17.19
C ALA A 153 -9.19 -5.89 -16.61
N ARG A 154 -8.04 -5.90 -17.29
CA ARG A 154 -6.82 -6.56 -16.81
C ARG A 154 -6.32 -5.93 -15.51
N ALA A 155 -6.18 -4.61 -15.46
CA ALA A 155 -5.71 -3.89 -14.29
C ALA A 155 -6.50 -4.24 -13.01
N TYR A 156 -7.84 -4.34 -13.11
CA TYR A 156 -8.69 -4.65 -11.96
C TYR A 156 -8.65 -6.14 -11.53
N ILE A 157 -8.47 -7.08 -12.47
CA ILE A 157 -8.37 -8.51 -12.13
C ILE A 157 -6.95 -8.95 -11.75
N GLU A 158 -5.97 -8.06 -11.89
CA GLU A 158 -4.58 -8.36 -11.56
C GLU A 158 -4.16 -7.95 -10.14
N LEU A 159 -5.03 -7.24 -9.43
CA LEU A 159 -4.83 -6.80 -8.04
C LEU A 159 -4.45 -7.97 -7.11
N LEU A 160 -3.59 -7.70 -6.12
CA LEU A 160 -3.08 -8.74 -5.22
C LEU A 160 -4.19 -9.48 -4.46
N ILE A 161 -5.26 -8.78 -4.09
CA ILE A 161 -6.35 -9.35 -3.26
C ILE A 161 -7.08 -10.52 -3.92
N VAL A 162 -7.10 -10.58 -5.26
CA VAL A 162 -7.74 -11.66 -6.03
C VAL A 162 -6.78 -12.78 -6.44
N ARG A 163 -5.53 -12.74 -5.96
CA ARG A 163 -4.50 -13.75 -6.28
C ARG A 163 -4.50 -14.90 -5.29
N ASP A 164 -3.99 -16.04 -5.74
CA ASP A 164 -3.75 -17.20 -4.89
C ASP A 164 -2.59 -16.98 -3.90
N GLU A 165 -2.51 -17.87 -2.91
CA GLU A 165 -1.51 -17.80 -1.83
C GLU A 165 -0.07 -17.94 -2.33
N GLN A 166 0.19 -18.72 -3.38
CA GLN A 166 1.54 -18.90 -3.91
C GLN A 166 2.03 -17.62 -4.59
N TYR A 167 1.14 -16.93 -5.31
CA TYR A 167 1.43 -15.63 -5.88
C TYR A 167 1.71 -14.60 -4.79
N LYS A 168 0.86 -14.53 -3.76
CA LYS A 168 1.02 -13.61 -2.64
C LYS A 168 2.32 -13.84 -1.87
N GLU A 169 2.71 -15.09 -1.65
CA GLU A 169 3.98 -15.41 -0.98
C GLU A 169 5.19 -14.95 -1.80
N ARG A 170 5.18 -15.14 -3.13
CA ARG A 170 6.23 -14.60 -4.03
C ARG A 170 6.25 -13.08 -4.08
N TYR A 171 5.08 -12.45 -4.01
CA TYR A 171 4.96 -11.01 -3.90
C TYR A 171 5.63 -10.51 -2.63
N PHE A 172 5.29 -11.07 -1.46
CA PHE A 172 5.93 -10.68 -0.20
C PHE A 172 7.43 -10.95 -0.18
N GLU A 173 7.90 -12.05 -0.76
CA GLU A 173 9.33 -12.31 -0.95
C GLU A 173 10.02 -11.19 -1.74
N SER A 174 9.39 -10.70 -2.79
CA SER A 174 9.94 -9.60 -3.59
C SER A 174 9.98 -8.30 -2.80
N GLU A 175 8.91 -7.98 -2.06
CA GLU A 175 8.82 -6.78 -1.23
C GLU A 175 9.82 -6.82 -0.06
N ILE A 176 9.95 -7.96 0.63
CA ILE A 176 10.91 -8.16 1.72
C ILE A 176 12.33 -7.84 1.26
N ASN A 177 12.71 -8.35 0.08
CA ASN A 177 14.03 -8.14 -0.49
C ASN A 177 14.23 -6.68 -0.96
N LEU A 178 13.27 -6.11 -1.68
CA LEU A 178 13.34 -4.75 -2.21
C LEU A 178 13.48 -3.71 -1.09
N TYR A 179 12.66 -3.85 -0.05
CA TYR A 179 12.60 -2.88 1.03
C TYR A 179 13.49 -3.21 2.23
N LYS A 180 14.24 -4.33 2.19
CA LYS A 180 15.11 -4.80 3.28
C LYS A 180 14.35 -4.91 4.60
N ILE A 181 13.24 -5.64 4.56
CA ILE A 181 12.30 -5.75 5.69
C ILE A 181 12.91 -6.64 6.78
N ASP A 182 12.92 -6.12 8.01
CA ASP A 182 13.37 -6.83 9.21
C ASP A 182 12.23 -7.64 9.88
N GLY A 183 10.99 -7.18 9.72
CA GLY A 183 9.81 -7.83 10.27
C GLY A 183 8.51 -7.34 9.65
N MET A 184 7.45 -8.14 9.78
CA MET A 184 6.14 -7.83 9.17
C MET A 184 5.04 -7.69 10.22
N ILE A 185 4.10 -6.80 9.94
CA ILE A 185 2.90 -6.59 10.73
C ILE A 185 1.69 -6.92 9.86
N PHE A 186 0.78 -7.72 10.40
CA PHE A 186 -0.52 -8.04 9.79
C PHE A 186 -1.62 -7.44 10.64
N HIS A 187 -2.41 -6.53 10.10
CA HIS A 187 -3.62 -6.04 10.76
C HIS A 187 -4.80 -6.96 10.44
N ASP A 188 -5.22 -7.81 11.38
CA ASP A 188 -6.42 -8.63 11.28
C ASP A 188 -7.68 -7.80 11.52
N SER A 189 -8.16 -7.16 10.45
CA SER A 189 -9.36 -6.34 10.47
C SER A 189 -10.63 -7.19 10.51
N LYS A 190 -11.50 -6.91 11.48
CA LYS A 190 -12.77 -7.62 11.66
C LYS A 190 -13.75 -7.45 10.50
N THR A 191 -13.87 -6.25 9.94
CA THR A 191 -14.80 -5.97 8.82
C THR A 191 -14.21 -6.26 7.45
N CYS A 192 -12.89 -6.39 7.32
CA CYS A 192 -12.22 -6.64 6.04
C CYS A 192 -11.20 -7.78 6.11
N PRO A 193 -11.62 -9.01 6.48
CA PRO A 193 -10.70 -10.11 6.76
C PRO A 193 -9.94 -10.63 5.53
N ASN A 194 -10.40 -10.30 4.32
CA ASN A 194 -9.76 -10.73 3.07
C ASN A 194 -8.71 -9.74 2.54
N ASN A 195 -8.67 -8.51 3.06
CA ASN A 195 -7.68 -7.51 2.65
C ASN A 195 -6.35 -7.69 3.37
N SER A 196 -6.35 -8.40 4.48
CA SER A 196 -5.15 -8.82 5.20
C SER A 196 -4.87 -10.28 4.87
N ASN A 197 -3.65 -10.58 4.46
CA ASN A 197 -3.17 -11.89 4.08
C ASN A 197 -2.72 -12.66 5.31
N ASN A 198 -3.54 -12.68 6.37
CA ASN A 198 -3.26 -13.38 7.62
C ASN A 198 -4.00 -14.72 7.75
N ARG A 199 -4.88 -15.02 6.79
CA ARG A 199 -5.57 -16.30 6.69
C ARG A 199 -4.68 -17.32 5.99
N TYR A 200 -5.06 -18.59 6.12
CA TYR A 200 -4.39 -19.70 5.45
C TYR A 200 -2.89 -19.87 5.81
N GLY A 201 -2.42 -19.27 6.91
CA GLY A 201 -1.08 -19.51 7.46
C GLY A 201 0.06 -18.71 6.82
N MET A 202 -0.24 -17.64 6.08
CA MET A 202 0.78 -16.79 5.44
C MET A 202 1.77 -16.15 6.44
N PRO A 203 1.34 -15.61 7.60
CA PRO A 203 2.27 -15.08 8.61
C PRO A 203 3.31 -16.12 9.04
N GLU A 204 2.87 -17.35 9.33
CA GLU A 204 3.73 -18.44 9.78
C GLU A 204 4.67 -18.92 8.67
N ARG A 205 4.19 -18.98 7.42
CA ARG A 205 5.04 -19.34 6.27
C ARG A 205 6.15 -18.33 6.07
N LEU A 206 5.84 -17.03 6.08
CA LEU A 206 6.83 -15.96 5.90
C LEU A 206 7.80 -15.90 7.08
N ALA A 207 7.31 -15.97 8.32
CA ALA A 207 8.15 -16.02 9.52
C ALA A 207 9.16 -17.17 9.45
N LYS A 208 8.71 -18.37 9.08
CA LYS A 208 9.57 -19.55 8.93
C LYS A 208 10.55 -19.44 7.77
N LYS A 209 10.08 -18.99 6.60
CA LYS A 209 10.88 -18.93 5.37
C LYS A 209 12.03 -17.93 5.48
N PHE A 210 11.78 -16.78 6.09
CA PHE A 210 12.76 -15.70 6.20
C PHE A 210 13.42 -15.61 7.59
N ASP A 211 13.07 -16.52 8.51
CA ASP A 211 13.52 -16.48 9.90
C ASP A 211 13.33 -15.08 10.52
N MET A 212 12.16 -14.47 10.30
CA MET A 212 11.85 -13.10 10.73
C MET A 212 10.69 -13.06 11.73
N PRO A 213 10.71 -12.13 12.70
CA PRO A 213 9.55 -11.87 13.54
C PRO A 213 8.36 -11.36 12.73
N VAL A 214 7.17 -11.78 13.13
CA VAL A 214 5.90 -11.31 12.58
C VAL A 214 4.95 -10.97 13.72
N LEU A 215 4.23 -9.86 13.61
CA LEU A 215 3.20 -9.42 14.56
C LEU A 215 1.82 -9.42 13.88
N VAL A 216 0.82 -10.00 14.56
CA VAL A 216 -0.59 -9.85 14.17
C VAL A 216 -1.26 -8.89 15.15
N ILE A 217 -1.84 -7.80 14.64
CA ILE A 217 -2.63 -6.84 15.41
C ILE A 217 -4.10 -7.10 15.08
N HIS A 218 -4.91 -7.42 16.08
CA HIS A 218 -6.36 -7.56 15.91
C HIS A 218 -7.06 -6.20 16.06
N GLY A 219 -8.01 -5.92 15.18
CA GLY A 219 -8.65 -4.61 15.16
C GLY A 219 -9.80 -4.49 14.17
N ASP A 220 -10.16 -3.25 13.91
CA ASP A 220 -10.97 -2.86 12.76
C ASP A 220 -10.36 -1.60 12.14
N LEU A 221 -10.61 -1.36 10.86
CA LEU A 221 -10.07 -0.17 10.20
C LEU A 221 -10.71 1.13 10.72
N ASN A 222 -11.96 1.08 11.22
CA ASN A 222 -12.70 2.26 11.68
C ASN A 222 -13.37 2.06 13.05
N ASP A 223 -13.76 0.84 13.42
CA ASP A 223 -14.41 0.57 14.70
C ASP A 223 -13.40 0.35 15.84
N LEU A 224 -13.05 1.43 16.54
CA LEU A 224 -12.10 1.39 17.65
C LEU A 224 -12.54 0.53 18.84
N ARG A 225 -13.79 0.09 18.92
CA ARG A 225 -14.23 -0.89 19.94
C ARG A 225 -13.64 -2.28 19.70
N CYS A 226 -13.16 -2.55 18.48
CA CYS A 226 -12.47 -3.78 18.13
C CYS A 226 -10.96 -3.69 18.36
N TYR A 227 -10.43 -2.53 18.79
CA TYR A 227 -9.01 -2.26 18.96
C TYR A 227 -8.65 -2.10 20.44
N SER A 228 -7.69 -2.89 20.92
CA SER A 228 -7.14 -2.76 22.27
C SER A 228 -5.82 -1.98 22.23
N GLU A 229 -5.84 -0.75 22.74
CA GLU A 229 -4.69 0.16 22.70
C GLU A 229 -3.53 -0.33 23.57
N GLU A 230 -3.79 -0.66 24.84
CA GLU A 230 -2.76 -1.13 25.77
C GLU A 230 -2.11 -2.44 25.30
N GLN A 231 -2.93 -3.37 24.79
CA GLN A 231 -2.44 -4.64 24.27
C GLN A 231 -1.61 -4.43 23.00
N THR A 232 -2.09 -3.60 22.06
CA THR A 232 -1.35 -3.33 20.82
C THR A 232 -0.02 -2.66 21.11
N ARG A 233 0.01 -1.69 22.03
CA ARG A 233 1.24 -1.01 22.43
C ARG A 233 2.28 -1.98 22.99
N THR A 234 1.88 -2.79 23.96
CA THR A 234 2.74 -3.81 24.59
C THR A 234 3.26 -4.82 23.54
N ASN A 235 2.39 -5.27 22.63
CA ASN A 235 2.77 -6.21 21.58
C ASN A 235 3.77 -5.62 20.59
N ILE A 236 3.63 -4.34 20.23
CA ILE A 236 4.59 -3.63 19.37
C ILE A 236 5.96 -3.53 20.05
N GLU A 237 6.00 -3.16 21.34
CA GLU A 237 7.25 -3.08 22.10
C GLU A 237 7.98 -4.42 22.14
N ALA A 238 7.28 -5.49 22.53
CA ALA A 238 7.82 -6.85 22.54
C ALA A 238 8.29 -7.31 21.13
N PHE A 239 7.55 -6.94 20.08
CA PHE A 239 7.93 -7.25 18.70
C PHE A 239 9.24 -6.55 18.28
N ILE A 240 9.42 -5.28 18.63
CA ILE A 240 10.67 -4.56 18.37
C ILE A 240 11.85 -5.13 19.18
N GLU A 241 11.62 -5.57 20.42
CA GLU A 241 12.64 -6.25 21.23
C GLU A 241 13.12 -7.56 20.56
N GLN A 242 12.20 -8.37 20.05
CA GLN A 242 12.53 -9.59 19.31
C GLN A 242 13.39 -9.30 18.06
N LEU A 243 13.08 -8.22 17.33
CA LEU A 243 13.90 -7.77 16.19
C LEU A 243 15.31 -7.35 16.64
N ALA A 244 15.42 -6.66 17.77
CA ALA A 244 16.70 -6.25 18.33
C ALA A 244 17.57 -7.43 18.72
N GLU A 245 17.00 -8.45 19.38
CA GLU A 245 17.71 -9.67 19.75
C GLU A 245 18.21 -10.43 18.52
N LYS A 246 17.38 -10.55 17.47
CA LYS A 246 17.77 -11.22 16.22
C LYS A 246 18.88 -10.48 15.49
N LYS A 247 18.85 -9.15 15.39
CA LYS A 247 19.94 -8.37 14.77
C LYS A 247 21.26 -8.44 15.55
N SER A 248 21.20 -8.79 16.83
CA SER A 248 22.39 -8.90 17.69
C SER A 248 23.04 -10.29 17.65
N ARG A 249 22.39 -11.28 17.02
CA ARG A 249 22.92 -12.63 16.78
C ARG A 249 23.61 -12.69 15.42
#